data_AF-A0A7C3KCI5-F1
#
_entry.id   AF-A0A7C3KCI5-F1
#
_cell.length_a   1.000
_cell.length_b   1.000
_cell.length_c   1.000
_cell.angle_alpha   90.00
_cell.angle_beta   90.00
_cell.angle_gamma   90.00
#
_symmetry.space_group_name_H-M   'P 1'
#
loop_
_entity.id
_entity.type
_entity.pdbx_description
1 polymer ?
#
loop_
_entity_poly.entity_id
_entity_poly.type
_entity_poly.pdbx_seq_one_letter_code
_entity_poly.pdbx_strand_id
1 'polypeptide(L)'
;MGKKRITQLLEQLEANRQAELENAAAIFTVAQVAVNKLQEQVGESSQTALLPAATIDPAAEEITQATLREKYGSHQACRAAAKAQGIRFSKNPTWEQLVVAFRYAAQLRQVANDYLQAQPHPAMRGVTIELRF
;
A
#
# COMPACT_ATOMS: atom_id res chain seq x y z
N MET A 1 30.78 -64.65 -25.47
CA MET A 1 30.62 -63.85 -24.23
C MET A 1 30.11 -62.42 -24.47
N GLY A 2 30.49 -61.72 -25.56
CA GLY A 2 30.15 -60.29 -25.74
C GLY A 2 28.67 -59.94 -25.99
N LYS A 3 27.94 -60.71 -26.81
CA LYS A 3 26.55 -60.38 -27.18
C LYS A 3 25.59 -60.34 -25.99
N LYS A 4 25.67 -61.31 -25.08
CA LYS A 4 24.83 -61.34 -23.86
C LYS A 4 25.04 -60.11 -22.97
N ARG A 5 26.28 -59.64 -22.87
CA ARG A 5 26.63 -58.47 -22.06
C ARG A 5 26.14 -57.17 -22.70
N ILE A 6 26.14 -57.09 -24.03
CA ILE A 6 25.60 -55.94 -24.77
C ILE A 6 24.08 -55.85 -24.60
N THR A 7 23.35 -56.96 -24.74
CA THR A 7 21.90 -56.99 -24.49
C THR A 7 21.55 -56.61 -23.05
N GLN A 8 22.33 -57.08 -22.09
CA GLN A 8 22.12 -56.77 -20.67
C GLN A 8 22.37 -55.28 -20.35
N LEU A 9 23.36 -54.67 -21.02
CA LEU A 9 23.61 -53.22 -20.90
C LEU A 9 22.53 -52.38 -21.57
N LEU A 10 21.95 -52.85 -22.69
CA LEU A 10 20.84 -52.17 -23.35
C LEU A 10 19.57 -52.18 -22.48
N GLU A 11 19.24 -53.34 -21.88
CA GLU A 11 18.13 -53.45 -20.93
C GLU A 11 18.33 -52.54 -19.70
N GLN A 12 19.55 -52.48 -19.17
CA GLN A 12 19.87 -51.57 -18.06
C GLN A 12 19.73 -50.09 -18.45
N LEU A 13 20.14 -49.72 -19.66
CA LEU A 13 20.02 -48.35 -20.16
C LEU A 13 18.55 -47.94 -20.34
N GLU A 14 17.72 -48.84 -20.88
CA GLU A 14 16.29 -48.61 -21.03
C GLU A 14 15.59 -48.49 -19.67
N ALA A 15 15.89 -49.37 -18.72
CA ALA A 15 15.35 -49.31 -17.37
C ALA A 15 15.76 -48.00 -16.65
N ASN A 16 17.00 -47.56 -16.82
CA ASN A 16 17.48 -46.32 -16.21
C ASN A 16 16.80 -45.09 -16.85
N ARG A 17 16.65 -45.07 -18.17
CA ARG A 17 15.93 -44.01 -18.88
C ARG A 17 14.47 -43.92 -18.45
N GLN A 18 13.81 -45.06 -18.23
CA GLN A 18 12.44 -45.10 -17.73
C GLN A 18 12.34 -44.52 -16.31
N ALA A 19 13.28 -44.90 -15.42
CA ALA A 19 13.36 -44.37 -14.07
C ALA A 19 13.67 -42.85 -14.04
N GLU A 20 14.49 -42.35 -14.96
CA GLU A 20 14.75 -40.91 -15.12
C GLU A 20 13.49 -40.15 -15.55
N LEU A 21 12.69 -40.70 -16.46
CA LEU A 21 11.43 -40.09 -16.89
C LEU A 21 10.41 -40.01 -15.74
N GLU A 22 10.30 -41.08 -14.94
CA GLU A 22 9.41 -41.11 -13.78
C GLU A 22 9.84 -40.10 -12.70
N ASN A 23 11.15 -40.02 -12.42
CA ASN A 23 11.69 -39.02 -11.50
C ASN A 23 11.46 -37.58 -11.99
N ALA A 24 11.67 -37.33 -13.28
CA ALA A 24 11.43 -36.02 -13.88
C ALA A 24 9.94 -35.63 -13.79
N ALA A 25 9.03 -36.56 -14.04
CA ALA A 25 7.60 -36.33 -13.89
C ALA A 25 7.24 -36.00 -12.43
N ALA A 26 7.78 -36.75 -11.47
CA ALA A 26 7.56 -36.48 -10.05
C ALA A 26 8.09 -35.11 -9.62
N ILE A 27 9.30 -34.72 -10.03
CA ILE A 27 9.86 -33.40 -9.78
C ILE A 27 8.98 -32.30 -10.38
N PHE A 28 8.53 -32.49 -11.62
CA PHE A 28 7.66 -31.52 -12.29
C PHE A 28 6.33 -31.34 -11.54
N THR A 29 5.71 -32.42 -11.08
CA THR A 29 4.48 -32.35 -10.30
C THR A 29 4.69 -31.63 -8.97
N VAL A 30 5.76 -31.95 -8.24
CA VAL A 30 6.09 -31.28 -6.97
C VAL A 30 6.36 -29.79 -7.19
N ALA A 31 7.13 -29.45 -8.23
CA ALA A 31 7.41 -28.07 -8.60
C ALA A 31 6.12 -27.32 -8.97
N GLN A 32 5.22 -27.93 -9.74
CA GLN A 32 3.95 -27.31 -10.12
C GLN A 32 3.05 -27.07 -8.89
N VAL A 33 2.99 -28.02 -7.97
CA VAL A 33 2.25 -27.85 -6.70
C VAL A 33 2.86 -26.74 -5.85
N ALA A 34 4.19 -26.64 -5.80
CA ALA A 34 4.87 -25.56 -5.09
C ALA A 34 4.58 -24.19 -5.71
N VAL A 35 4.60 -24.08 -7.05
CA VAL A 35 4.24 -22.85 -7.77
C VAL A 35 2.79 -22.46 -7.53
N ASN A 36 1.85 -23.41 -7.58
CA ASN A 36 0.44 -23.14 -7.32
C ASN A 36 0.23 -22.64 -5.88
N LYS A 37 0.89 -23.25 -4.88
CA LYS A 37 0.86 -22.78 -3.49
C LYS A 37 1.44 -21.38 -3.31
N LEU A 38 2.53 -21.07 -4.01
CA LEU A 38 3.11 -19.71 -4.00
C LEU A 38 2.16 -18.70 -4.66
N GLN A 39 1.46 -19.07 -5.74
CA GLN A 39 0.46 -18.21 -6.38
C GLN A 39 -0.76 -17.97 -5.48
N GLU A 40 -1.24 -18.99 -4.76
CA GLU A 40 -2.29 -18.85 -3.74
C GLU A 40 -1.83 -17.91 -2.61
N GLN A 41 -0.61 -18.11 -2.11
CA GLN A 41 -0.02 -17.21 -1.10
C GLN A 41 0.16 -15.77 -1.61
N VAL A 42 0.54 -15.57 -2.87
CA VAL A 42 0.63 -14.24 -3.47
C VAL A 42 -0.77 -13.63 -3.66
N GLY A 43 -1.79 -14.43 -3.96
CA GLY A 43 -3.19 -13.99 -4.02
C GLY A 43 -3.73 -13.51 -2.67
N GLU A 44 -3.32 -14.16 -1.57
CA GLU A 44 -3.67 -13.75 -0.20
C GLU A 44 -2.80 -12.61 0.33
N SER A 45 -1.51 -12.56 -0.05
CA SER A 45 -0.55 -11.51 0.35
C SER A 45 -0.71 -10.21 -0.43
N SER A 46 -1.38 -10.26 -1.58
CA SER A 46 -1.71 -9.08 -2.41
C SER A 46 -3.05 -8.47 -2.04
N GLN A 47 -3.44 -8.54 -0.76
CA GLN A 47 -4.16 -7.43 -0.15
C GLN A 47 -3.20 -6.25 0.05
N THR A 48 -2.57 -5.80 -1.04
CA THR A 48 -2.46 -4.36 -1.24
C THR A 48 -3.90 -3.92 -1.33
N ALA A 49 -4.51 -3.63 -0.18
CA ALA A 49 -5.75 -2.90 -0.13
C ALA A 49 -5.52 -1.69 -1.02
N LEU A 50 -6.05 -1.75 -2.24
CA LEU A 50 -6.22 -0.61 -3.08
C LEU A 50 -7.13 0.27 -2.24
N LEU A 51 -6.51 1.12 -1.42
CA LEU A 51 -7.18 2.21 -0.74
C LEU A 51 -8.05 2.81 -1.83
N PRO A 52 -9.38 2.90 -1.64
CA PRO A 52 -10.22 3.58 -2.60
C PRO A 52 -9.53 4.91 -2.83
N ALA A 53 -9.10 5.16 -4.08
CA ALA A 53 -8.27 6.29 -4.43
C ALA A 53 -8.91 7.48 -3.75
N ALA A 54 -8.28 8.03 -2.70
CA ALA A 54 -8.94 8.91 -1.76
C ALA A 54 -9.62 9.97 -2.61
N THR A 55 -10.93 9.89 -2.71
CA THR A 55 -11.67 10.72 -3.64
C THR A 55 -11.50 12.09 -3.03
N ILE A 56 -10.61 12.89 -3.61
CA ILE A 56 -10.46 14.28 -3.26
C ILE A 56 -11.76 14.88 -3.73
N ASP A 57 -12.78 14.81 -2.88
CA ASP A 57 -14.09 15.33 -3.21
C ASP A 57 -13.88 16.84 -3.33
N PRO A 58 -13.91 17.41 -4.55
CA PRO A 58 -13.72 18.84 -4.70
C PRO A 58 -14.89 19.61 -4.07
N ALA A 59 -15.99 18.91 -3.74
CA ALA A 59 -17.16 19.41 -3.06
C ALA A 59 -17.11 19.27 -1.53
N ALA A 60 -15.99 18.81 -0.95
CA ALA A 60 -15.74 18.90 0.48
C ALA A 60 -15.65 20.39 0.87
N GLU A 61 -16.84 20.94 1.18
CA GLU A 61 -17.12 22.23 1.80
C GLU A 61 -16.17 23.32 1.32
N GLU A 62 -16.54 24.10 0.29
CA GLU A 62 -15.70 25.19 -0.22
C GLU A 62 -15.27 26.10 0.93
N ILE A 63 -14.06 25.87 1.47
CA ILE A 63 -13.49 26.72 2.50
C ILE A 63 -13.16 28.01 1.78
N THR A 64 -14.07 28.97 1.88
CA THR A 64 -13.88 30.30 1.33
C THR A 64 -13.37 31.24 2.41
N GLN A 65 -12.88 32.41 1.99
CA GLN A 65 -12.54 33.48 2.91
C GLN A 65 -13.74 33.91 3.77
N ALA A 66 -14.96 33.93 3.19
CA ALA A 66 -16.18 34.28 3.91
C ALA A 66 -16.43 33.28 5.05
N THR A 67 -16.33 31.99 4.77
CA THR A 67 -16.48 30.92 5.77
C THR A 67 -15.46 31.05 6.90
N LEU A 68 -14.19 31.34 6.58
CA LEU A 68 -13.15 31.54 7.61
C LEU A 68 -13.37 32.82 8.42
N ARG A 69 -13.88 33.89 7.82
CA ARG A 69 -14.22 35.13 8.52
C ARG A 69 -15.42 34.97 9.43
N GLU A 70 -16.44 34.24 9.01
CA GLU A 70 -17.59 33.93 9.84
C GLU A 70 -17.19 33.07 11.04
N LYS A 71 -16.37 32.04 10.79
CA LYS A 71 -15.95 31.08 11.83
C LYS A 71 -14.98 31.66 12.86
N TYR A 72 -14.05 32.52 12.44
CA TYR A 72 -12.97 33.01 13.31
C TYR A 72 -13.01 34.53 13.54
N GLY A 73 -13.89 35.27 12.85
CA GLY A 73 -14.07 36.72 12.98
C GLY A 73 -12.99 37.55 12.30
N SER A 74 -11.73 37.41 12.75
CA SER A 74 -10.62 38.25 12.30
C SER A 74 -9.48 37.45 11.67
N HIS A 75 -8.65 38.12 10.87
CA HIS A 75 -7.47 37.52 10.25
C HIS A 75 -6.49 36.96 11.31
N GLN A 76 -6.31 37.71 12.41
CA GLN A 76 -5.41 37.29 13.49
C GLN A 76 -5.95 36.10 14.27
N ALA A 77 -7.25 36.06 14.53
CA ALA A 77 -7.91 34.91 15.14
C ALA A 77 -7.84 33.67 14.23
N CYS A 78 -8.05 33.84 12.91
CA CYS A 78 -7.89 32.76 11.93
C CYS A 78 -6.46 32.20 11.92
N ARG A 79 -5.45 33.08 11.95
CA ARG A 79 -4.04 32.66 12.07
C ARG A 79 -3.75 31.92 13.38
N ALA A 80 -4.32 32.38 14.50
CA ALA A 80 -4.18 31.70 15.79
C ALA A 80 -4.82 30.30 15.76
N ALA A 81 -6.01 30.18 15.18
CA ALA A 81 -6.69 28.91 14.98
C ALA A 81 -5.90 27.96 14.06
N ALA A 82 -5.31 28.49 12.98
CA ALA A 82 -4.44 27.71 12.09
C ALA A 82 -3.23 27.15 12.84
N LYS A 83 -2.58 27.95 13.69
CA LYS A 83 -1.45 27.51 14.51
C LYS A 83 -1.83 26.42 15.52
N ALA A 84 -2.97 26.56 16.19
CA ALA A 84 -3.51 25.53 17.10
C ALA A 84 -3.79 24.21 16.37
N GLN A 85 -4.06 24.29 15.07
CA GLN A 85 -4.30 23.17 14.18
C GLN A 85 -3.03 22.59 13.52
N GLY A 86 -1.84 23.06 13.93
CA GLY A 86 -0.56 22.59 13.39
C GLY A 86 -0.15 23.25 12.07
N ILE A 87 -0.93 24.18 11.55
CA ILE A 87 -0.60 24.94 10.33
C ILE A 87 0.36 26.07 10.73
N ARG A 88 1.63 25.95 10.32
CA ARG A 88 2.68 26.94 10.63
C ARG A 88 3.00 27.77 9.38
N PHE A 89 3.11 29.08 9.55
CA PHE A 89 3.51 30.00 8.49
C PHE A 89 4.84 30.66 8.86
N SER A 90 5.74 30.82 7.88
CA SER A 90 7.03 31.50 8.06
C SER A 90 6.88 33.00 8.26
N LYS A 91 5.87 33.61 7.61
CA LYS A 91 5.52 35.04 7.70
C LYS A 91 4.04 35.20 8.03
N ASN A 92 3.56 36.45 8.09
CA ASN A 92 2.13 36.71 8.18
C ASN A 92 1.46 36.26 6.86
N PRO A 93 0.56 35.28 6.90
CA PRO A 93 -0.09 34.77 5.69
C PRO A 93 -1.09 35.79 5.14
N THR A 94 -1.40 35.70 3.86
CA THR A 94 -2.57 36.36 3.26
C THR A 94 -3.85 35.55 3.54
N TRP A 95 -5.02 36.16 3.35
CA TRP A 95 -6.29 35.43 3.43
C TRP A 95 -6.37 34.25 2.47
N GLU A 96 -5.83 34.40 1.26
CA GLU A 96 -5.75 33.32 0.27
C GLU A 96 -4.88 32.16 0.76
N GLN A 97 -3.70 32.46 1.33
CA GLN A 97 -2.82 31.45 1.92
C GLN A 97 -3.48 30.71 3.09
N LEU A 98 -4.26 31.42 3.93
CA LEU A 98 -5.04 30.78 4.98
C LEU A 98 -6.08 29.83 4.39
N VAL A 99 -6.87 30.28 3.40
CA VAL A 99 -7.86 29.45 2.71
C VAL A 99 -7.23 28.17 2.16
N VAL A 100 -6.16 28.29 1.38
CA VAL A 100 -5.45 27.15 0.80
C VAL A 100 -4.93 26.23 1.91
N ALA A 101 -4.28 26.78 2.94
CA ALA A 101 -3.73 25.97 4.02
C ALA A 101 -4.81 25.18 4.78
N PHE A 102 -5.98 25.78 5.05
CA PHE A 102 -7.10 25.08 5.68
C PHE A 102 -7.67 23.98 4.79
N ARG A 103 -7.78 24.20 3.47
CA ARG A 103 -8.24 23.17 2.52
C ARG A 103 -7.30 21.97 2.51
N TYR A 104 -6.01 22.21 2.35
CA TYR A 104 -5.01 21.14 2.33
C TYR A 104 -4.94 20.41 3.67
N ALA A 105 -4.99 21.13 4.79
CA ALA A 105 -4.98 20.51 6.12
C ALA A 105 -6.22 19.63 6.35
N ALA A 106 -7.40 20.05 5.88
CA ALA A 106 -8.62 19.24 5.98
C ALA A 106 -8.49 17.95 5.16
N GLN A 107 -8.07 18.04 3.91
CA GLN A 107 -7.91 16.89 3.02
C GLN A 107 -6.85 15.91 3.53
N LEU A 108 -5.68 16.40 3.98
CA LEU A 108 -4.63 15.54 4.52
C LEU A 108 -5.06 14.80 5.78
N ARG A 109 -5.83 15.45 6.66
CA ARG A 109 -6.39 14.79 7.84
C ARG A 109 -7.41 13.72 7.46
N GLN A 110 -8.25 13.98 6.47
CA GLN A 110 -9.21 13.01 5.98
C GLN A 110 -8.48 11.78 5.44
N VAL A 111 -7.52 11.97 4.53
CA VAL A 111 -6.70 10.87 3.98
C VAL A 111 -5.98 10.09 5.09
N ALA A 112 -5.38 10.77 6.06
CA ALA A 112 -4.70 10.12 7.18
C ALA A 112 -5.68 9.31 8.04
N ASN A 113 -6.86 9.85 8.33
CA ASN A 113 -7.90 9.14 9.08
C ASN A 113 -8.42 7.92 8.32
N ASP A 114 -8.72 8.06 7.02
CA ASP A 114 -9.19 6.98 6.17
C ASP A 114 -8.16 5.85 6.13
N TYR A 115 -6.87 6.19 6.00
CA TYR A 115 -5.77 5.21 6.05
C TYR A 115 -5.68 4.49 7.40
N LEU A 116 -5.71 5.24 8.51
CA LEU A 116 -5.62 4.67 9.86
C LEU A 116 -6.84 3.81 10.22
N GLN A 117 -8.02 4.13 9.68
CA GLN A 117 -9.23 3.32 9.85
C GLN A 117 -9.19 2.04 9.00
N ALA A 118 -8.67 2.14 7.77
CA ALA A 118 -8.53 0.98 6.89
C ALA A 118 -7.44 -0.01 7.37
N GLN A 119 -6.37 0.50 8.00
CA GLN A 119 -5.24 -0.30 8.48
C GLN A 119 -4.88 0.09 9.93
N PRO A 120 -5.70 -0.32 10.92
CA PRO A 120 -5.42 0.00 12.32
C PRO A 120 -4.21 -0.80 12.81
N HIS A 121 -3.14 -0.10 13.19
CA HIS A 121 -1.95 -0.72 13.74
C HIS A 121 -1.74 -0.31 15.21
N PRO A 122 -1.71 -1.23 16.19
CA PRO A 122 -1.62 -0.91 17.62
C PRO A 122 -0.42 -0.04 18.00
N ALA A 123 0.72 -0.23 17.32
CA ALA A 123 1.94 0.54 17.56
C ALA A 123 1.85 2.03 17.15
N MET A 124 0.81 2.43 16.40
CA MET A 124 0.60 3.83 16.03
C MET A 124 -0.02 4.66 17.18
N ARG A 125 -0.42 4.02 18.28
CA ARG A 125 -1.03 4.72 19.42
C ARG A 125 -0.03 5.69 20.04
N GLY A 126 -0.37 6.99 20.00
CA GLY A 126 0.48 8.06 20.55
C GLY A 126 1.57 8.56 19.60
N VAL A 127 1.64 8.05 18.36
CA VAL A 127 2.56 8.56 17.33
C VAL A 127 1.98 9.83 16.72
N THR A 128 2.81 10.87 16.59
CA THR A 128 2.46 12.12 15.89
C THR A 128 3.31 12.24 14.63
N ILE A 129 2.67 12.53 13.49
CA ILE A 129 3.34 12.79 12.22
C ILE A 129 3.17 14.26 11.86
N GLU A 130 4.28 14.98 11.68
CA GLU A 130 4.28 16.37 11.19
C GLU A 130 4.65 16.40 9.70
N LEU A 131 3.83 17.06 8.88
CA LEU A 131 4.10 17.29 7.45
C LEU A 131 4.68 18.70 7.27
N ARG A 132 5.76 18.83 6.49
CA ARG A 132 6.40 20.11 6.15
C ARG A 132 6.27 20.35 4.65
N PHE A 133 5.79 21.54 4.28
CA PHE A 133 5.58 22.00 2.91
C PHE A 133 6.31 23.33 2.70
#